data_AF-A0A5R8KE48-F1
#
_entry.id   AF-A0A5R8KE48-F1
#
_cell.length_a   1.000
_cell.length_b   1.000
_cell.length_c   1.000
_cell.angle_alpha   90.00
_cell.angle_beta   90.00
_cell.angle_gamma   90.00
#
_symmetry.space_group_name_H-M   'P 1'
#
loop_
_entity.id
_entity.type
_entity.pdbx_description
1 polymer ?
#
loop_
_entity_poly.entity_id
_entity_poly.type
_entity_poly.pdbx_seq_one_letter_code
_entity_poly.pdbx_strand_id
1 'polypeptide(L)'
;MEGLSALHALRRQQKKNSLMQHILNNKATAILVPAIVGLGGAALSVRAFEQYGWSLFLGLPIVVSFLAAFAWSYRRQRTFGSAYGVSCLSILSLGGLILIFALDGLICLLMALPLALVLALIGAALGRLVGSAVGGAAGATVALLLSLSFPFLVGFEHATTSAPVIRKVSTSVLIHGRIEDVWDTVIAFPKITEKPGIIFRLGIAYPIEARIEGHGVGAIRYCVFSTGSFVEPITEWDAPHRLSFDVTENPPPMKELSIYKDLHAPHLHEHMVSDRGQFRLSEQGDQVLLEGTTWYSHSISPEFYWGLVSDEIIHRIHLRVLNHIKHHTEKNHQPSS
;
A
#
# COMPACT_ATOMS: atom_id res chain seq x y z
N MET A 1 42.83 25.78 -42.50
CA MET A 1 41.42 25.98 -42.08
C MET A 1 40.90 24.91 -41.11
N GLU A 2 41.51 23.71 -41.05
CA GLU A 2 41.05 22.62 -40.17
C GLU A 2 41.29 22.85 -38.66
N GLY A 3 42.41 23.47 -38.27
CA GLY A 3 42.74 23.72 -36.85
C GLY A 3 41.79 24.70 -36.13
N LEU A 4 41.26 25.70 -36.83
CA LEU A 4 40.26 26.64 -36.30
C LEU A 4 38.89 25.96 -36.08
N SER A 5 38.53 25.02 -36.95
CA SER A 5 37.30 24.22 -36.81
C SER A 5 37.36 23.30 -35.59
N ALA A 6 38.49 22.63 -35.36
CA ALA A 6 38.71 21.77 -34.20
C ALA A 6 38.69 22.54 -32.86
N LEU A 7 39.32 23.72 -32.80
CA LEU A 7 39.30 24.59 -31.62
C LEU A 7 37.91 25.15 -31.31
N HIS A 8 37.13 25.49 -32.34
CA HIS A 8 35.74 25.90 -32.18
C HIS A 8 34.85 24.73 -31.69
N ALA A 9 35.08 23.51 -32.18
CA ALA A 9 34.38 22.32 -31.73
C ALA A 9 34.67 22.01 -30.24
N LEU A 10 35.95 22.05 -29.83
CA LEU A 10 36.35 21.83 -28.45
C LEU A 10 35.78 22.88 -27.48
N ARG A 11 35.83 24.17 -27.84
CA ARG A 11 35.22 25.25 -27.04
C ARG A 11 33.70 25.10 -26.92
N ARG A 12 33.01 24.71 -28.01
CA ARG A 12 31.56 24.41 -27.97
C ARG A 12 31.26 23.22 -27.06
N GLN A 13 32.07 22.17 -27.11
CA GLN A 13 31.91 20.99 -26.28
C GLN A 13 32.15 21.29 -24.79
N GLN A 14 33.17 22.10 -24.48
CA GLN A 14 33.46 22.54 -23.11
C GLN A 14 32.34 23.42 -22.54
N LYS A 15 31.80 24.35 -23.34
CA LYS A 15 30.66 25.20 -22.96
C LYS A 15 29.37 24.41 -22.79
N LYS A 16 29.10 23.39 -23.62
CA LYS A 16 27.98 22.46 -23.42
C LYS A 16 28.12 21.66 -22.13
N ASN A 17 29.33 21.17 -21.84
CA ASN A 17 29.61 20.41 -20.62
C ASN A 17 29.44 21.25 -19.35
N SER A 18 29.86 22.53 -19.36
CA SER A 18 29.69 23.43 -18.22
C SER A 18 28.23 23.83 -18.01
N LEU A 19 27.48 24.08 -19.10
CA LEU A 19 26.04 24.35 -19.04
C LEU A 19 25.26 23.16 -18.49
N MET A 20 25.51 21.96 -19.01
CA MET A 20 24.88 20.72 -18.54
C MET A 20 25.20 20.46 -17.07
N GLN A 21 26.44 20.69 -16.65
CA GLN A 21 26.84 20.59 -15.25
C GLN A 21 26.10 21.61 -14.36
N HIS A 22 25.90 22.85 -14.83
CA HIS A 22 25.15 23.85 -14.07
C HIS A 22 23.66 23.50 -13.95
N ILE A 23 23.05 23.00 -15.03
CA ILE A 23 21.65 22.58 -15.05
C ILE A 23 21.44 21.37 -14.13
N LEU A 24 22.27 20.32 -14.23
CA LEU A 24 22.09 19.11 -13.40
C LEU A 24 22.36 19.36 -11.92
N ASN A 25 23.34 20.20 -11.59
CA ASN A 25 23.67 20.52 -10.20
C ASN A 25 22.69 21.52 -9.55
N ASN A 26 21.75 22.09 -10.30
CA ASN A 26 20.71 22.93 -9.72
C ASN A 26 19.79 22.06 -8.85
N LYS A 27 19.50 22.52 -7.63
CA LYS A 27 18.70 21.75 -6.67
C LYS A 27 17.29 21.48 -7.19
N ALA A 28 16.67 22.44 -7.88
CA ALA A 28 15.30 22.29 -8.39
C ALA A 28 15.24 21.24 -9.50
N THR A 29 16.19 21.23 -10.42
CA THR A 29 16.25 20.25 -11.52
C THR A 29 16.57 18.85 -10.99
N ALA A 30 17.51 18.72 -10.06
CA ALA A 30 17.86 17.46 -9.41
C ALA A 30 16.70 16.85 -8.60
N ILE A 31 15.73 17.66 -8.18
CA ILE A 31 14.53 17.20 -7.47
C ILE A 31 13.40 16.90 -8.46
N LEU A 32 13.06 17.86 -9.32
CA LEU A 32 11.84 17.83 -10.14
C LEU A 32 11.96 16.94 -11.37
N VAL A 33 13.11 16.92 -12.06
CA VAL A 33 13.27 16.11 -13.27
C VAL A 33 13.14 14.61 -12.95
N PRO A 34 13.83 14.06 -11.93
CA PRO A 34 13.63 12.67 -11.53
C PRO A 34 12.20 12.38 -11.06
N ALA A 35 11.55 13.33 -10.38
CA ALA A 35 10.16 13.17 -9.95
C ALA A 35 9.20 13.09 -11.16
N ILE A 36 9.42 13.88 -12.21
CA ILE A 36 8.63 13.81 -13.46
C ILE A 36 8.89 12.50 -14.20
N VAL A 37 10.15 12.05 -14.27
CA VAL A 37 10.49 10.72 -14.83
C VAL A 37 9.80 9.62 -14.03
N GLY A 38 9.84 9.73 -12.70
CA GLY A 38 9.16 8.83 -11.78
C GLY A 38 7.65 8.81 -12.00
N LEU A 39 7.03 9.96 -12.23
CA LEU A 39 5.61 10.08 -12.54
C LEU A 39 5.26 9.33 -13.83
N GLY A 40 6.09 9.46 -14.86
CA GLY A 40 5.94 8.68 -16.10
C GLY A 40 6.01 7.17 -15.86
N GLY A 41 6.96 6.72 -15.01
CA GLY A 41 7.06 5.32 -14.61
C GLY A 41 5.85 4.82 -13.80
N ALA A 42 5.37 5.62 -12.83
CA ALA A 42 4.18 5.30 -12.06
C ALA A 42 2.93 5.23 -12.96
N ALA A 43 2.75 6.20 -13.86
CA ALA A 43 1.65 6.21 -14.81
C ALA A 43 1.70 5.01 -15.77
N LEU A 44 2.90 4.60 -16.21
CA LEU A 44 3.06 3.39 -17.01
C LEU A 44 2.59 2.15 -16.23
N SER A 45 3.05 1.95 -15.00
CA SER A 45 2.67 0.81 -14.18
C SER A 45 1.16 0.78 -13.87
N VAL A 46 0.61 1.90 -13.42
CA VAL A 46 -0.76 1.97 -12.90
C VAL A 46 -1.80 2.12 -14.00
N ARG A 47 -1.55 2.94 -15.04
CA ARG A 47 -2.55 3.19 -16.10
C ARG A 47 -2.41 2.29 -17.32
N ALA A 48 -1.20 1.88 -17.68
CA ALA A 48 -1.00 1.06 -18.87
C ALA A 48 -1.03 -0.44 -18.57
N PHE A 49 -0.53 -0.84 -17.39
CA PHE A 49 -0.46 -2.24 -16.98
C PHE A 49 -1.41 -2.60 -15.82
N GLU A 50 -2.07 -1.61 -15.20
CA GLU A 50 -2.97 -1.81 -14.05
C GLU A 50 -2.32 -2.62 -12.92
N GLN A 51 -1.02 -2.39 -12.70
CA GLN A 51 -0.20 -3.22 -11.81
C GLN A 51 0.46 -2.46 -10.68
N TYR A 52 0.31 -3.04 -9.50
CA TYR A 52 0.88 -2.64 -8.23
C TYR A 52 2.03 -3.60 -7.85
N GLY A 53 3.07 -3.58 -8.70
CA GLY A 53 4.15 -4.57 -8.70
C GLY A 53 5.43 -4.19 -7.95
N TRP A 54 6.37 -5.12 -7.89
CA TRP A 54 7.75 -4.97 -7.45
C TRP A 54 8.44 -3.79 -8.16
N SER A 55 8.22 -3.62 -9.46
CA SER A 55 8.81 -2.50 -10.20
C SER A 55 8.34 -1.16 -9.63
N LEU A 56 7.05 -1.01 -9.35
CA LEU A 56 6.46 0.22 -8.82
C LEU A 56 6.99 0.55 -7.41
N PHE A 57 6.98 -0.43 -6.50
CA PHE A 57 7.28 -0.16 -5.10
C PHE A 57 8.76 -0.29 -4.71
N LEU A 58 9.55 -1.09 -5.44
CA LEU A 58 11.00 -1.19 -5.21
C LEU A 58 11.81 -0.46 -6.28
N GLY A 59 11.50 -0.70 -7.55
CA GLY A 59 12.26 -0.14 -8.67
C GLY A 59 12.16 1.38 -8.75
N LEU A 60 10.94 1.91 -8.71
CA LEU A 60 10.71 3.35 -8.93
C LEU A 60 11.40 4.23 -7.87
N PRO A 61 11.28 3.97 -6.54
CA PRO A 61 11.99 4.77 -5.54
C PRO A 61 13.50 4.73 -5.69
N ILE A 62 14.07 3.59 -6.07
CA ILE A 62 15.51 3.44 -6.33
C ILE A 62 15.93 4.29 -7.53
N VAL A 63 15.21 4.19 -8.66
CA VAL A 63 15.53 4.93 -9.90
C VAL A 63 15.43 6.45 -9.67
N VAL A 64 14.35 6.91 -9.05
CA VAL A 64 14.14 8.34 -8.77
C VAL A 64 15.22 8.88 -7.83
N SER A 65 15.53 8.15 -6.76
CA SER A 65 16.58 8.53 -5.81
C SER A 65 17.97 8.51 -6.46
N PHE A 66 18.24 7.52 -7.31
CA PHE A 66 19.48 7.44 -8.08
C PHE A 66 19.64 8.67 -8.97
N LEU A 67 18.63 9.00 -9.78
CA LEU A 67 18.68 10.12 -10.71
C LEU A 67 18.84 11.46 -9.98
N ALA A 68 18.15 11.62 -8.85
CA ALA A 68 18.25 12.81 -8.01
C ALA A 68 19.66 12.99 -7.42
N ALA A 69 20.20 11.93 -6.80
CA ALA A 69 21.56 11.96 -6.24
C ALA A 69 22.65 12.08 -7.31
N PHE A 70 22.44 11.46 -8.48
CA PHE A 70 23.33 11.55 -9.64
C PHE A 70 23.41 12.98 -10.16
N ALA A 71 22.26 13.62 -10.42
CA ALA A 71 22.21 14.99 -10.90
C ALA A 71 22.87 15.96 -9.90
N TRP A 72 22.57 15.81 -8.61
CA TRP A 72 23.14 16.65 -7.54
C TRP A 72 24.65 16.48 -7.32
N SER A 73 25.17 15.29 -7.60
CA SER A 73 26.60 14.94 -7.42
C SER A 73 27.36 14.97 -8.75
N TYR A 74 26.74 15.42 -9.84
CA TYR A 74 27.31 15.31 -11.18
C TYR A 74 28.62 16.10 -11.30
N ARG A 75 29.73 15.38 -11.44
CA ARG A 75 31.12 15.89 -11.46
C ARG A 75 31.48 16.72 -10.23
N ARG A 76 30.85 16.44 -9.07
CA ARG A 76 31.11 17.15 -7.82
C ARG A 76 31.05 16.20 -6.64
N GLN A 77 32.04 16.30 -5.76
CA GLN A 77 31.99 15.58 -4.48
C GLN A 77 30.94 16.21 -3.57
N ARG A 78 29.97 15.40 -3.14
CA ARG A 78 28.91 15.76 -2.19
C ARG A 78 28.95 14.79 -1.02
N THR A 79 28.39 15.17 0.13
CA THR A 79 28.24 14.24 1.28
C THR A 79 27.04 13.32 1.04
N PHE A 80 27.05 12.13 1.64
CA PHE A 80 25.92 11.19 1.55
C PHE A 80 24.62 11.83 2.02
N GLY A 81 24.63 12.48 3.19
CA GLY A 81 23.44 13.13 3.74
C GLY A 81 22.83 14.18 2.80
N SER A 82 23.65 14.93 2.07
CA SER A 82 23.12 15.90 1.09
C SER A 82 22.47 15.24 -0.13
N ALA A 83 23.03 14.13 -0.61
CA ALA A 83 22.48 13.37 -1.73
C ALA A 83 21.20 12.63 -1.34
N TYR A 84 21.17 12.03 -0.15
CA TYR A 84 19.99 11.40 0.42
C TYR A 84 18.87 12.42 0.65
N GLY A 85 19.18 13.60 1.21
CA GLY A 85 18.19 14.67 1.39
C GLY A 85 17.55 15.14 0.09
N VAL A 86 18.32 15.28 -1.00
CA VAL A 86 17.77 15.59 -2.34
C VAL A 86 16.92 14.45 -2.88
N SER A 87 17.30 13.20 -2.63
CA SER A 87 16.53 12.01 -3.02
C SER A 87 15.18 11.94 -2.30
N CYS A 88 15.15 12.17 -0.98
CA CYS A 88 13.91 12.25 -0.21
C CYS A 88 12.99 13.37 -0.72
N LEU A 89 13.54 14.57 -1.00
CA LEU A 89 12.75 15.66 -1.57
C LEU A 89 12.19 15.31 -2.95
N SER A 90 12.93 14.54 -3.75
CA SER A 90 12.46 14.07 -5.06
C SER A 90 11.34 13.03 -4.93
N ILE A 91 11.45 12.08 -3.99
CA ILE A 91 10.37 11.13 -3.67
C ILE A 91 9.11 11.86 -3.17
N LEU A 92 9.26 12.83 -2.27
CA LEU A 92 8.13 13.63 -1.79
C LEU A 92 7.49 14.44 -2.93
N SER A 93 8.31 14.97 -3.84
CA SER A 93 7.81 15.66 -5.04
C SER A 93 7.07 14.70 -5.97
N LEU A 94 7.56 13.47 -6.15
CA LEU A 94 6.87 12.42 -6.89
C LEU A 94 5.51 12.08 -6.25
N GLY A 95 5.46 11.87 -4.93
CA GLY A 95 4.21 11.64 -4.20
C GLY A 95 3.22 12.79 -4.39
N GLY A 96 3.68 14.04 -4.30
CA GLY A 96 2.87 15.21 -4.60
C GLY A 96 2.34 15.23 -6.03
N LEU A 97 3.17 14.87 -7.02
CA LEU A 97 2.74 14.74 -8.42
C LEU A 97 1.70 13.62 -8.61
N ILE A 98 1.90 12.46 -7.98
CA ILE A 98 0.93 11.34 -8.03
C ILE A 98 -0.45 11.79 -7.52
N LEU A 99 -0.49 12.55 -6.42
CA LEU A 99 -1.73 13.14 -5.89
C LEU A 99 -2.36 14.15 -6.85
N ILE A 100 -1.56 15.05 -7.43
CA ILE A 100 -2.02 16.06 -8.39
C ILE A 100 -2.58 15.40 -9.66
N PHE A 101 -2.00 14.30 -10.12
CA PHE A 101 -2.45 13.60 -11.32
C PHE A 101 -3.48 12.50 -11.05
N ALA A 102 -3.98 12.38 -9.81
CA ALA A 102 -4.98 11.41 -9.39
C ALA A 102 -4.60 9.96 -9.77
N LEU A 103 -3.32 9.61 -9.67
CA LEU A 103 -2.86 8.24 -9.91
C LEU A 103 -3.13 7.33 -8.72
N ASP A 104 -2.98 7.88 -7.52
CA ASP A 104 -3.16 7.17 -6.26
C ASP A 104 -3.60 8.15 -5.16
N GLY A 105 -4.03 7.61 -4.02
CA GLY A 105 -4.52 8.39 -2.89
C GLY A 105 -3.47 8.66 -1.82
N LEU A 106 -3.79 9.56 -0.89
CA LEU A 106 -2.86 9.95 0.15
C LEU A 106 -2.57 8.81 1.14
N ILE A 107 -3.55 7.94 1.43
CA ILE A 107 -3.37 6.86 2.40
C ILE A 107 -2.36 5.85 1.86
N CYS A 108 -2.55 5.36 0.62
CA CYS A 108 -1.58 4.47 -0.03
C CYS A 108 -0.18 5.08 -0.15
N LEU A 109 -0.06 6.37 -0.49
CA LEU A 109 1.25 7.03 -0.50
C LEU A 109 1.91 7.10 0.87
N LEU A 110 1.14 7.38 1.94
CA LEU A 110 1.66 7.36 3.30
C LEU A 110 2.08 5.95 3.72
N MET A 111 1.34 4.92 3.29
CA MET A 111 1.72 3.52 3.52
C MET A 111 2.96 3.12 2.73
N ALA A 112 3.18 3.63 1.52
CA ALA A 112 4.36 3.32 0.70
C ALA A 112 5.62 4.13 1.10
N LEU A 113 5.44 5.29 1.73
CA LEU A 113 6.53 6.23 2.03
C LEU A 113 7.67 5.62 2.88
N PRO A 114 7.42 4.86 3.97
CA PRO A 114 8.50 4.25 4.76
C PRO A 114 9.41 3.36 3.92
N LEU A 115 8.80 2.51 3.08
CA LEU A 115 9.53 1.65 2.15
C LEU A 115 10.34 2.48 1.16
N ALA A 116 9.73 3.49 0.53
CA ALA A 116 10.39 4.35 -0.44
C ALA A 116 11.61 5.09 0.15
N LEU A 117 11.52 5.59 1.38
CA LEU A 117 12.61 6.28 2.07
C LEU A 117 13.79 5.35 2.39
N VAL A 118 13.51 4.12 2.82
CA VAL A 118 14.58 3.11 3.05
C VAL A 118 15.29 2.79 1.74
N LEU A 119 14.55 2.57 0.65
CA LEU A 119 15.12 2.30 -0.67
C LEU A 119 15.90 3.50 -1.25
N ALA A 120 15.51 4.72 -0.86
CA ALA A 120 16.22 5.93 -1.25
C ALA A 120 17.66 5.95 -0.75
N LEU A 121 18.00 5.24 0.34
CA LEU A 121 19.38 5.09 0.79
C LEU A 121 20.25 4.41 -0.28
N ILE A 122 19.72 3.35 -0.89
CA ILE A 122 20.41 2.58 -1.93
C ILE A 122 20.56 3.43 -3.19
N GLY A 123 19.45 4.01 -3.67
CA GLY A 123 19.45 4.88 -4.85
C GLY A 123 20.39 6.07 -4.67
N ALA A 124 20.34 6.75 -3.51
CA ALA A 124 21.19 7.89 -3.21
C ALA A 124 22.67 7.54 -3.15
N ALA A 125 23.03 6.38 -2.58
CA ALA A 125 24.41 5.91 -2.52
C ALA A 125 24.97 5.68 -3.93
N LEU A 126 24.26 4.91 -4.75
CA LEU A 126 24.65 4.59 -6.12
C LEU A 126 24.71 5.84 -7.00
N GLY A 127 23.66 6.68 -6.95
CA GLY A 127 23.57 7.91 -7.73
C GLY A 127 24.71 8.87 -7.39
N ARG A 128 25.03 9.04 -6.10
CA ARG A 128 26.16 9.85 -5.66
C ARG A 128 27.49 9.34 -6.20
N LEU A 129 27.76 8.03 -6.08
CA LEU A 129 29.00 7.42 -6.54
C LEU A 129 29.19 7.58 -8.05
N VAL A 130 28.15 7.26 -8.85
CA VAL A 130 28.22 7.38 -10.30
C VAL A 130 28.33 8.84 -10.74
N GLY A 131 27.58 9.74 -10.07
CA GLY A 131 27.60 11.17 -10.35
C GLY A 131 28.97 11.81 -10.09
N SER A 132 29.63 11.44 -8.98
CA SER A 132 30.90 12.05 -8.57
C SER A 132 32.13 11.38 -9.19
N ALA A 133 32.15 10.05 -9.32
CA ALA A 133 33.33 9.28 -9.72
C ALA A 133 33.40 8.98 -11.22
N VAL A 134 32.27 8.62 -11.84
CA VAL A 134 32.22 8.29 -13.28
C VAL A 134 32.05 9.56 -14.09
N GLY A 135 31.01 10.35 -13.78
CA GLY A 135 30.70 11.63 -14.43
C GLY A 135 30.68 11.59 -15.98
N GLY A 136 30.45 12.74 -16.60
CA GLY A 136 30.56 12.85 -18.07
C GLY A 136 29.58 11.97 -18.86
N ALA A 137 29.98 11.58 -20.07
CA ALA A 137 29.15 10.79 -20.98
C ALA A 137 28.86 9.38 -20.45
N ALA A 138 29.82 8.75 -19.77
CA ALA A 138 29.65 7.42 -19.18
C ALA A 138 28.60 7.43 -18.05
N GLY A 139 28.69 8.40 -17.12
CA GLY A 139 27.68 8.55 -16.07
C GLY A 139 26.28 8.84 -16.62
N ALA A 140 26.18 9.69 -17.65
CA ALA A 140 24.92 9.98 -18.32
C ALA A 140 24.32 8.75 -19.02
N THR A 141 25.17 7.89 -19.60
CA THR A 141 24.75 6.63 -20.22
C THR A 141 24.20 5.66 -19.18
N VAL A 142 24.85 5.53 -18.02
CA VAL A 142 24.34 4.69 -16.92
C VAL A 142 22.96 5.18 -16.44
N ALA A 143 22.80 6.49 -16.24
CA ALA A 143 21.53 7.08 -15.83
C ALA A 143 20.41 6.82 -16.86
N LEU A 144 20.74 6.93 -18.15
CA LEU A 144 19.80 6.65 -19.23
C LEU A 144 19.42 5.17 -19.26
N LEU A 145 20.39 4.25 -19.22
CA LEU A 145 20.14 2.81 -19.24
C LEU A 145 19.29 2.36 -18.04
N LEU A 146 19.57 2.88 -16.84
CA LEU A 146 18.76 2.58 -15.66
C LEU A 146 17.31 3.09 -15.84
N SER A 147 17.13 4.29 -16.38
CA SER A 147 15.80 4.85 -16.63
C SER A 147 15.02 4.03 -17.66
N LEU A 148 15.70 3.55 -18.71
CA LEU A 148 15.10 2.72 -19.76
C LEU A 148 14.86 1.27 -19.31
N SER A 149 15.56 0.80 -18.27
CA SER A 149 15.31 -0.54 -17.72
C SER A 149 13.96 -0.63 -17.00
N PHE A 150 13.43 0.49 -16.48
CA PHE A 150 12.19 0.48 -15.72
C PHE A 150 10.96 0.01 -16.52
N PRO A 151 10.65 0.55 -17.73
CA PRO A 151 9.57 0.02 -18.56
C PRO A 151 9.71 -1.47 -18.88
N PHE A 152 10.94 -1.94 -19.09
CA PHE A 152 11.21 -3.36 -19.35
C PHE A 152 10.91 -4.22 -18.12
N LEU A 153 11.27 -3.76 -16.92
CA LEU A 153 10.95 -4.44 -15.66
C LEU A 153 9.44 -4.54 -15.44
N VAL A 154 8.69 -3.45 -15.67
CA VAL A 154 7.23 -3.45 -15.58
C VAL A 154 6.63 -4.47 -16.57
N GLY A 155 7.06 -4.45 -17.83
CA GLY A 155 6.57 -5.39 -18.84
C GLY A 155 6.93 -6.86 -18.55
N PHE A 156 8.14 -7.10 -18.00
CA PHE A 156 8.56 -8.43 -17.58
C PHE A 156 7.72 -8.93 -16.41
N GLU A 157 7.53 -8.10 -15.38
CA GLU A 157 6.70 -8.43 -14.22
C GLU A 157 5.25 -8.76 -14.64
N HIS A 158 4.68 -7.97 -15.56
CA HIS A 158 3.37 -8.23 -16.12
C HIS A 158 3.29 -9.62 -16.78
N ALA A 159 4.29 -9.98 -17.57
CA ALA A 159 4.34 -11.28 -18.24
C ALA A 159 4.54 -12.47 -17.30
N THR A 160 5.10 -12.24 -16.10
CA THR A 160 5.41 -13.29 -15.11
C THR A 160 4.51 -13.26 -13.88
N THR A 161 3.41 -12.51 -13.92
CA THR A 161 2.52 -12.32 -12.77
C THR A 161 1.97 -13.68 -12.30
N SER A 162 2.15 -13.98 -11.01
CA SER A 162 1.66 -15.21 -10.37
C SER A 162 0.31 -14.96 -9.68
N ALA A 163 -0.43 -16.05 -9.43
CA ALA A 163 -1.67 -15.98 -8.67
C ALA A 163 -1.43 -15.40 -7.27
N PRO A 164 -2.33 -14.55 -6.75
CA PRO A 164 -2.26 -14.02 -5.38
C PRO A 164 -2.14 -15.13 -4.34
N VAL A 165 -1.35 -14.90 -3.30
CA VAL A 165 -1.21 -15.84 -2.18
C VAL A 165 -2.40 -15.67 -1.24
N ILE A 166 -3.06 -16.76 -0.89
CA ILE A 166 -4.09 -16.75 0.16
C ILE A 166 -3.40 -16.63 1.51
N ARG A 167 -3.73 -15.56 2.23
CA ARG A 167 -3.28 -15.27 3.59
C ARG A 167 -4.38 -15.63 4.59
N LYS A 168 -3.98 -15.95 5.82
CA LYS A 168 -4.88 -16.28 6.93
C LYS A 168 -4.53 -15.40 8.13
N VAL A 169 -5.52 -14.68 8.64
CA VAL A 169 -5.38 -13.83 9.84
C VAL A 169 -6.39 -14.29 10.88
N SER A 170 -5.92 -14.53 12.11
CA SER A 170 -6.75 -14.94 13.25
C SER A 170 -6.55 -13.98 14.41
N THR A 171 -7.65 -13.54 15.02
CA THR A 171 -7.65 -12.65 16.19
C THR A 171 -8.61 -13.22 17.22
N SER A 172 -8.28 -13.15 18.51
CA SER A 172 -9.14 -13.66 19.58
C SER A 172 -9.31 -12.67 20.73
N VAL A 173 -10.45 -12.78 21.42
CA VAL A 173 -10.74 -12.07 22.68
C VAL A 173 -11.38 -13.03 23.69
N LEU A 174 -11.17 -12.76 24.98
CA LEU A 174 -11.89 -13.43 26.07
C LEU A 174 -13.09 -12.59 26.49
N ILE A 175 -14.26 -13.22 26.62
CA ILE A 175 -15.55 -12.58 26.94
C ILE A 175 -16.13 -13.23 28.19
N HIS A 176 -16.62 -12.43 29.14
CA HIS A 176 -17.39 -12.95 30.27
C HIS A 176 -18.87 -13.10 29.87
N GLY A 177 -19.44 -14.27 30.10
CA GLY A 177 -20.83 -14.58 29.77
C GLY A 177 -20.99 -16.02 29.32
N ARG A 178 -22.24 -16.42 29.05
CA ARG A 178 -22.52 -17.77 28.55
C ARG A 178 -22.20 -17.87 27.06
N ILE A 179 -21.77 -19.03 26.61
CA ILE A 179 -21.42 -19.25 25.20
C ILE A 179 -22.61 -18.99 24.26
N GLU A 180 -23.83 -19.24 24.72
CA GLU A 180 -25.06 -18.95 23.97
C GLU A 180 -25.27 -17.44 23.76
N ASP A 181 -24.98 -16.62 24.79
CA ASP A 181 -25.14 -15.16 24.71
C ASP A 181 -24.10 -14.54 23.75
N VAL A 182 -22.89 -15.13 23.70
CA VAL A 182 -21.85 -14.75 22.74
C VAL A 182 -22.23 -15.21 21.33
N TRP A 183 -22.70 -16.45 21.19
CA TRP A 183 -23.11 -17.06 19.93
C TRP A 183 -24.20 -16.25 19.21
N ASP A 184 -25.25 -15.86 19.93
CA ASP A 184 -26.34 -15.06 19.37
C ASP A 184 -25.82 -13.71 18.83
N THR A 185 -24.86 -13.10 19.54
CA THR A 185 -24.25 -11.82 19.12
C THR A 185 -23.25 -12.00 17.96
N VAL A 186 -22.62 -13.17 17.81
CA VAL A 186 -21.72 -13.51 16.69
C VAL A 186 -22.50 -13.67 15.38
N ILE A 187 -23.69 -14.26 15.45
CA ILE A 187 -24.58 -14.44 14.29
C ILE A 187 -24.97 -13.07 13.71
N ALA A 188 -25.40 -12.15 14.56
CA ALA A 188 -25.75 -10.79 14.21
C ALA A 188 -25.55 -9.87 15.42
N PHE A 189 -24.96 -8.70 15.19
CA PHE A 189 -24.75 -7.69 16.23
C PHE A 189 -25.33 -6.34 15.80
N PRO A 190 -25.88 -5.56 16.75
CA PRO A 190 -26.45 -4.25 16.45
C PRO A 190 -25.36 -3.27 16.04
N LYS A 191 -25.77 -2.05 15.70
CA LYS A 191 -24.84 -1.00 15.29
C LYS A 191 -23.76 -0.72 16.34
N ILE A 192 -22.51 -0.78 15.92
CA ILE A 192 -21.34 -0.36 16.70
C ILE A 192 -21.40 1.16 16.89
N THR A 193 -21.60 1.59 18.13
CA THR A 193 -21.74 3.02 18.47
C THR A 193 -20.41 3.67 18.83
N GLU A 194 -19.39 2.86 19.14
CA GLU A 194 -18.06 3.31 19.45
C GLU A 194 -17.40 3.95 18.23
N LYS A 195 -16.80 5.13 18.46
CA LYS A 195 -16.09 5.87 17.43
C LYS A 195 -15.00 4.99 16.80
N PRO A 196 -14.86 5.01 15.46
CA PRO A 196 -13.81 4.25 14.80
C PRO A 196 -12.42 4.78 15.17
N GLY A 197 -11.45 3.86 15.27
CA GLY A 197 -10.05 4.20 15.47
C GLY A 197 -9.48 5.08 14.36
N ILE A 198 -8.29 5.65 14.60
CA ILE A 198 -7.69 6.66 13.71
C ILE A 198 -7.55 6.15 12.26
N ILE A 199 -7.10 4.91 12.06
CA ILE A 199 -6.88 4.34 10.73
C ILE A 199 -8.17 4.26 9.89
N PHE A 200 -9.31 3.98 10.53
CA PHE A 200 -10.62 3.89 9.90
C PHE A 200 -11.18 5.27 9.55
N ARG A 201 -10.86 6.28 10.37
CA ARG A 201 -11.19 7.68 10.09
C ARG A 201 -10.39 8.25 8.92
N LEU A 202 -9.22 7.67 8.63
CA LEU A 202 -8.40 8.08 7.51
C LEU A 202 -8.94 7.58 6.17
N GLY A 203 -9.81 6.55 6.16
CA GLY A 203 -10.47 6.08 4.94
C GLY A 203 -10.63 4.57 4.85
N ILE A 204 -9.91 3.80 5.67
CA ILE A 204 -10.00 2.33 5.69
C ILE A 204 -11.42 1.90 6.06
N ALA A 205 -11.99 0.96 5.30
CA ALA A 205 -13.33 0.43 5.55
C ALA A 205 -13.39 -0.23 6.94
N TYR A 206 -14.51 -0.06 7.62
CA TYR A 206 -14.70 -0.61 8.96
C TYR A 206 -16.13 -1.10 9.19
N PRO A 207 -16.31 -2.14 10.03
CA PRO A 207 -17.61 -2.71 10.33
C PRO A 207 -18.48 -1.75 11.15
N ILE A 208 -19.77 -1.75 10.81
CA ILE A 208 -20.81 -0.92 11.41
C ILE A 208 -21.86 -1.78 12.11
N GLU A 209 -22.31 -2.88 11.50
CA GLU A 209 -23.29 -3.83 12.05
C GLU A 209 -23.27 -5.14 11.25
N ALA A 210 -23.85 -6.20 11.80
CA ALA A 210 -24.08 -7.44 11.08
C ALA A 210 -25.53 -7.88 11.19
N ARG A 211 -26.12 -8.27 10.06
CA ARG A 211 -27.50 -8.76 9.96
C ARG A 211 -27.49 -10.13 9.33
N ILE A 212 -28.48 -10.96 9.61
CA ILE A 212 -28.61 -12.27 8.97
C ILE A 212 -30.03 -12.48 8.45
N GLU A 213 -30.13 -13.09 7.28
CA GLU A 213 -31.38 -13.55 6.68
C GLU A 213 -31.36 -15.08 6.58
N GLY A 214 -32.36 -15.73 7.18
CA GLY A 214 -32.41 -17.19 7.30
C GLY A 214 -31.71 -17.71 8.56
N HIS A 215 -31.55 -19.03 8.64
CA HIS A 215 -30.91 -19.72 9.77
C HIS A 215 -30.23 -21.00 9.30
N GLY A 216 -29.07 -21.34 9.87
CA GLY A 216 -28.31 -22.51 9.49
C GLY A 216 -27.46 -22.32 8.23
N VAL A 217 -26.98 -23.44 7.66
CA VAL A 217 -26.23 -23.45 6.39
C VAL A 217 -27.12 -22.92 5.27
N GLY A 218 -26.56 -22.02 4.44
CA GLY A 218 -27.28 -21.33 3.37
C GLY A 218 -27.99 -20.04 3.79
N ALA A 219 -28.01 -19.70 5.09
CA ALA A 219 -28.38 -18.35 5.53
C ALA A 219 -27.39 -17.32 4.97
N ILE A 220 -27.83 -16.08 4.76
CA ILE A 220 -26.97 -15.01 4.23
C ILE A 220 -26.73 -13.99 5.33
N ARG A 221 -25.47 -13.82 5.71
CA ARG A 221 -25.05 -12.76 6.61
C ARG A 221 -24.61 -11.54 5.80
N TYR A 222 -25.09 -10.37 6.20
CA TYR A 222 -24.70 -9.09 5.63
C TYR A 222 -23.90 -8.33 6.67
N CYS A 223 -22.59 -8.23 6.45
CA CYS A 223 -21.72 -7.43 7.31
C CYS A 223 -21.57 -6.03 6.69
N VAL A 224 -22.21 -5.04 7.31
CA VAL A 224 -22.27 -3.67 6.80
C VAL A 224 -21.01 -2.92 7.22
N PHE A 225 -20.25 -2.43 6.24
CA PHE A 225 -19.07 -1.59 6.42
C PHE A 225 -19.34 -0.15 5.97
N SER A 226 -18.41 0.76 6.29
CA SER A 226 -18.46 2.17 5.88
C SER A 226 -18.40 2.42 4.37
N THR A 227 -18.06 1.41 3.58
CA THR A 227 -17.90 1.48 2.12
C THR A 227 -18.89 0.61 1.35
N GLY A 228 -19.74 -0.16 2.04
CA GLY A 228 -20.67 -1.13 1.45
C GLY A 228 -20.80 -2.36 2.34
N SER A 229 -21.51 -3.39 1.89
CA SER A 229 -21.68 -4.61 2.66
C SER A 229 -20.86 -5.75 2.08
N PHE A 230 -20.32 -6.59 2.95
CA PHE A 230 -19.93 -7.94 2.57
C PHE A 230 -21.19 -8.81 2.54
N VAL A 231 -21.30 -9.67 1.53
CA VAL A 231 -22.33 -10.71 1.45
C VAL A 231 -21.68 -12.05 1.77
N GLU A 232 -22.12 -12.65 2.88
CA GLU A 232 -21.44 -13.75 3.56
C GLU A 232 -22.38 -14.95 3.72
N PRO A 233 -22.58 -15.78 2.68
CA PRO A 233 -23.37 -17.00 2.80
C PRO A 233 -22.73 -17.99 3.78
N ILE A 234 -23.53 -18.48 4.73
CA ILE A 234 -23.08 -19.42 5.75
C ILE A 234 -22.84 -20.80 5.13
N THR A 235 -21.61 -21.30 5.29
CA THR A 235 -21.17 -22.62 4.82
C THR A 235 -21.15 -23.67 5.92
N GLU A 236 -21.06 -23.25 7.18
CA GLU A 236 -21.06 -24.14 8.34
C GLU A 236 -21.74 -23.45 9.53
N TRP A 237 -22.63 -24.20 10.21
CA TRP A 237 -23.36 -23.75 11.39
C TRP A 237 -23.34 -24.86 12.44
N ASP A 238 -22.32 -24.84 13.29
CA ASP A 238 -22.16 -25.77 14.41
C ASP A 238 -22.35 -24.99 15.71
N ALA A 239 -23.62 -24.79 16.09
CA ALA A 239 -23.96 -23.97 17.24
C ALA A 239 -23.65 -24.68 18.58
N PRO A 240 -23.10 -23.99 19.59
CA PRO A 240 -22.65 -22.60 19.60
C PRO A 240 -21.14 -22.41 19.33
N HIS A 241 -20.47 -23.36 18.68
CA HIS A 241 -19.01 -23.46 18.62
C HIS A 241 -18.36 -22.87 17.36
N ARG A 242 -19.03 -22.92 16.20
CA ARG A 242 -18.41 -22.51 14.93
C ARG A 242 -19.42 -22.02 13.91
N LEU A 243 -19.09 -20.86 13.33
CA LEU A 243 -19.81 -20.27 12.20
C LEU A 243 -18.79 -19.97 11.08
N SER A 244 -18.93 -20.64 9.93
CA SER A 244 -18.07 -20.41 8.75
C SER A 244 -18.90 -19.85 7.61
N PHE A 245 -18.33 -18.95 6.81
CA PHE A 245 -19.00 -18.31 5.69
C PHE A 245 -18.02 -17.99 4.57
N ASP A 246 -18.48 -18.14 3.33
CA ASP A 246 -17.75 -17.63 2.17
C ASP A 246 -18.08 -16.14 1.98
N VAL A 247 -17.35 -15.45 1.12
CA VAL A 247 -17.62 -14.05 0.79
C VAL A 247 -17.87 -13.94 -0.71
N THR A 248 -19.11 -13.66 -1.09
CA THR A 248 -19.51 -13.56 -2.51
C THR A 248 -19.47 -12.14 -3.05
N GLU A 249 -19.56 -11.14 -2.17
CA GLU A 249 -19.44 -9.72 -2.53
C GLU A 249 -18.53 -8.99 -1.54
N ASN A 250 -17.61 -8.18 -2.05
CA ASN A 250 -16.65 -7.40 -1.29
C ASN A 250 -16.88 -5.91 -1.57
N PRO A 251 -17.08 -5.05 -0.55
CA PRO A 251 -17.07 -3.61 -0.74
C PRO A 251 -15.62 -3.11 -0.95
N PRO A 252 -15.43 -1.89 -1.48
CA PRO A 252 -14.11 -1.29 -1.57
C PRO A 252 -13.41 -1.28 -0.19
N PRO A 253 -12.13 -1.68 -0.09
CA PRO A 253 -11.43 -1.83 1.19
C PRO A 253 -11.15 -0.48 1.88
N MET A 254 -11.22 0.62 1.13
CA MET A 254 -11.07 1.97 1.67
C MET A 254 -11.66 3.04 0.74
N LYS A 255 -11.82 4.24 1.28
CA LYS A 255 -12.05 5.48 0.52
C LYS A 255 -10.82 6.36 0.69
N GLU A 256 -10.13 6.60 -0.42
CA GLU A 256 -8.90 7.38 -0.40
C GLU A 256 -9.13 8.86 -0.12
N LEU A 257 -8.16 9.48 0.56
CA LEU A 257 -8.13 10.93 0.73
C LEU A 257 -7.51 11.56 -0.50
N SER A 258 -8.37 12.15 -1.34
CA SER A 258 -7.99 12.78 -2.59
C SER A 258 -8.56 14.20 -2.70
N ILE A 259 -7.89 15.04 -3.49
CA ILE A 259 -8.39 16.35 -3.91
C ILE A 259 -9.59 16.16 -4.88
N TYR A 260 -9.61 15.02 -5.59
CA TYR A 260 -10.64 14.63 -6.51
C TYR A 260 -11.77 13.89 -5.78
N LYS A 261 -13.03 14.21 -6.11
CA LYS A 261 -14.20 13.59 -5.47
C LYS A 261 -14.29 12.09 -5.75
N ASP A 262 -13.95 11.68 -6.97
CA ASP A 262 -14.00 10.30 -7.44
C ASP A 262 -12.60 9.89 -7.91
N LEU A 263 -11.78 9.41 -6.97
CA LEU A 263 -10.49 8.80 -7.30
C LEU A 263 -10.72 7.32 -7.64
N HIS A 264 -10.61 6.98 -8.92
CA HIS A 264 -10.56 5.60 -9.39
C HIS A 264 -9.10 5.14 -9.44
N ALA A 265 -8.57 4.72 -8.29
CA ALA A 265 -7.28 4.04 -8.25
C ALA A 265 -7.54 2.53 -8.40
N PRO A 266 -6.88 1.81 -9.33
CA PRO A 266 -7.19 0.41 -9.58
C PRO A 266 -7.11 -0.44 -8.31
N HIS A 267 -6.17 -0.18 -7.40
CA HIS A 267 -6.04 -0.91 -6.13
C HIS A 267 -7.27 -0.86 -5.20
N LEU A 268 -8.21 0.06 -5.42
CA LEU A 268 -9.47 0.15 -4.66
C LEU A 268 -10.54 -0.85 -5.12
N HIS A 269 -10.30 -1.53 -6.24
CA HIS A 269 -11.22 -2.48 -6.86
C HIS A 269 -10.46 -3.78 -7.16
N GLU A 270 -10.92 -4.92 -6.64
CA GLU A 270 -10.41 -6.27 -7.00
C GLU A 270 -8.95 -6.59 -6.61
N HIS A 271 -8.20 -5.67 -6.01
CA HIS A 271 -6.82 -5.93 -5.56
C HIS A 271 -6.71 -6.48 -4.13
N MET A 272 -7.78 -6.46 -3.34
CA MET A 272 -7.88 -7.12 -2.05
C MET A 272 -9.24 -7.79 -1.96
N VAL A 273 -9.24 -9.11 -1.81
CA VAL A 273 -10.45 -9.93 -1.82
C VAL A 273 -10.45 -10.78 -0.56
N SER A 274 -11.51 -10.66 0.24
CA SER A 274 -11.80 -11.64 1.30
C SER A 274 -12.50 -12.82 0.65
N ASP A 275 -11.99 -14.02 0.89
CA ASP A 275 -12.52 -15.26 0.31
C ASP A 275 -13.47 -15.97 1.28
N ARG A 276 -13.09 -15.99 2.57
CA ARG A 276 -13.79 -16.75 3.61
C ARG A 276 -13.58 -16.11 4.98
N GLY A 277 -14.57 -16.23 5.85
CA GLY A 277 -14.42 -15.94 7.27
C GLY A 277 -14.95 -17.06 8.17
N GLN A 278 -14.53 -17.02 9.43
CA GLN A 278 -14.92 -17.97 10.45
C GLN A 278 -14.89 -17.36 11.84
N PHE A 279 -15.90 -17.69 12.65
CA PHE A 279 -15.87 -17.52 14.09
C PHE A 279 -15.80 -18.88 14.78
N ARG A 280 -14.96 -18.98 15.82
CA ARG A 280 -14.89 -20.14 16.72
C ARG A 280 -15.03 -19.68 18.16
N LEU A 281 -15.87 -20.39 18.89
CA LEU A 281 -16.13 -20.17 20.30
C LEU A 281 -15.70 -21.41 21.08
N SER A 282 -15.04 -21.20 22.22
CA SER A 282 -14.73 -22.28 23.16
C SER A 282 -14.78 -21.75 24.58
N GLU A 283 -15.38 -22.52 25.48
CA GLU A 283 -15.39 -22.21 26.91
C GLU A 283 -13.99 -22.32 27.51
N GLN A 284 -13.63 -21.36 28.36
CA GLN A 284 -12.40 -21.32 29.14
C GLN A 284 -12.75 -20.91 30.58
N GLY A 285 -13.17 -21.89 31.38
CA GLY A 285 -13.71 -21.63 32.71
C GLY A 285 -15.00 -20.82 32.62
N ASP A 286 -15.06 -19.69 33.32
CA ASP A 286 -16.22 -18.79 33.33
C ASP A 286 -16.24 -17.77 32.17
N GLN A 287 -15.36 -17.96 31.17
CA GLN A 287 -15.21 -17.09 30.01
C GLN A 287 -15.37 -17.86 28.71
N VAL A 288 -15.65 -17.14 27.63
CA VAL A 288 -15.70 -17.66 26.26
C VAL A 288 -14.54 -17.04 25.48
N LEU A 289 -13.68 -17.89 24.92
CA LEU A 289 -12.71 -17.47 23.91
C LEU A 289 -13.42 -17.38 22.57
N LEU A 290 -13.51 -16.16 22.02
CA LEU A 290 -14.03 -15.92 20.68
C LEU A 290 -12.86 -15.61 19.74
N GLU A 291 -12.66 -16.47 18.74
CA GLU A 291 -11.66 -16.30 17.67
C GLU A 291 -12.36 -15.99 16.34
N GLY A 292 -11.96 -14.89 15.70
CA GLY A 292 -12.34 -14.56 14.32
C GLY A 292 -11.17 -14.80 13.37
N THR A 293 -11.41 -15.49 12.27
CA THR A 293 -10.43 -15.78 11.22
C THR A 293 -10.93 -15.32 9.86
N THR A 294 -10.06 -14.67 9.09
CA THR A 294 -10.32 -14.27 7.70
C THR A 294 -9.25 -14.86 6.79
N TRP A 295 -9.68 -15.44 5.67
CA TRP A 295 -8.83 -15.81 4.55
C TRP A 295 -9.04 -14.81 3.43
N TYR A 296 -7.95 -14.23 2.95
CA TYR A 296 -7.99 -13.18 1.95
C TYR A 296 -6.78 -13.27 1.04
N SER A 297 -6.86 -12.61 -0.11
CA SER A 297 -5.76 -12.46 -1.04
C SER A 297 -5.63 -11.01 -1.51
N HIS A 298 -4.43 -10.59 -1.91
CA HIS A 298 -4.22 -9.31 -2.57
C HIS A 298 -3.19 -9.42 -3.70
N SER A 299 -3.32 -8.56 -4.71
CA SER A 299 -2.45 -8.53 -5.90
C SER A 299 -1.45 -7.37 -5.87
N ILE A 300 -1.00 -6.98 -4.67
CA ILE A 300 -0.04 -5.89 -4.41
C ILE A 300 1.30 -6.48 -3.96
N SER A 301 2.37 -6.17 -4.70
CA SER A 301 3.74 -6.58 -4.39
C SER A 301 4.57 -5.44 -3.80
N PRO A 302 5.62 -5.71 -3.00
CA PRO A 302 6.04 -7.03 -2.55
C PRO A 302 5.22 -7.55 -1.37
N GLU A 303 4.97 -8.86 -1.40
CA GLU A 303 4.14 -9.56 -0.41
C GLU A 303 4.64 -9.42 1.03
N PHE A 304 5.96 -9.43 1.24
CA PHE A 304 6.54 -9.31 2.59
C PHE A 304 6.23 -7.97 3.25
N TYR A 305 5.92 -6.94 2.46
CA TYR A 305 5.58 -5.61 2.97
C TYR A 305 4.07 -5.43 3.05
N TRP A 306 3.39 -5.58 1.92
CA TRP A 306 1.95 -5.32 1.83
C TRP A 306 1.11 -6.38 2.55
N GLY A 307 1.58 -7.63 2.64
CA GLY A 307 0.93 -8.66 3.44
C GLY A 307 0.92 -8.31 4.93
N LEU A 308 2.01 -7.75 5.46
CA LEU A 308 2.06 -7.31 6.86
C LEU A 308 1.13 -6.13 7.14
N VAL A 309 1.06 -5.17 6.21
CA VAL A 309 0.15 -4.02 6.32
C VAL A 309 -1.30 -4.50 6.31
N SER A 310 -1.65 -5.37 5.36
CA SER A 310 -2.99 -5.94 5.23
C SER A 310 -3.39 -6.79 6.45
N ASP A 311 -2.48 -7.63 6.95
CA ASP A 311 -2.71 -8.44 8.15
C ASP A 311 -3.04 -7.56 9.37
N GLU A 312 -2.27 -6.48 9.58
CA GLU A 312 -2.49 -5.55 10.68
C GLU A 312 -3.82 -4.80 10.55
N ILE A 313 -4.23 -4.43 9.33
CA ILE A 313 -5.53 -3.82 9.07
C ILE A 313 -6.67 -4.80 9.43
N ILE A 314 -6.55 -6.06 9.00
CA ILE A 314 -7.55 -7.10 9.29
C ILE A 314 -7.60 -7.39 10.79
N HIS A 315 -6.46 -7.46 11.48
CA HIS A 315 -6.44 -7.59 12.94
C HIS A 315 -7.22 -6.47 13.62
N ARG A 316 -7.10 -5.23 13.16
CA ARG A 316 -7.85 -4.09 13.70
C ARG A 316 -9.34 -4.16 13.38
N ILE A 317 -9.71 -4.65 12.19
CA ILE A 317 -11.11 -4.91 11.81
C ILE A 317 -11.70 -5.98 12.73
N HIS A 318 -11.00 -7.12 12.90
CA HIS A 318 -11.40 -8.17 13.84
C HIS A 318 -11.57 -7.61 15.25
N LEU A 319 -10.57 -6.90 15.78
CA LEU A 319 -10.64 -6.33 17.13
C LEU A 319 -11.83 -5.38 17.29
N ARG A 320 -12.22 -4.63 16.27
CA ARG A 320 -13.41 -3.78 16.34
C ARG A 320 -14.69 -4.61 16.52
N VAL A 321 -14.85 -5.68 15.75
CA VAL A 321 -16.02 -6.58 15.85
C VAL A 321 -16.01 -7.35 17.18
N LEU A 322 -14.90 -8.01 17.47
CA LEU A 322 -14.74 -8.88 18.64
C LEU A 322 -14.91 -8.12 19.96
N ASN A 323 -14.34 -6.90 20.06
CA ASN A 323 -14.55 -6.07 21.25
C ASN A 323 -15.99 -5.53 21.34
N HIS A 324 -16.65 -5.27 20.21
CA HIS A 324 -18.05 -4.89 20.23
C HIS A 324 -18.93 -6.04 20.75
N ILE A 325 -18.72 -7.26 20.25
CA ILE A 325 -19.41 -8.46 20.75
C ILE A 325 -19.16 -8.62 22.25
N LYS A 326 -17.90 -8.52 22.68
CA LYS A 326 -17.51 -8.55 24.09
C LYS A 326 -18.32 -7.56 24.93
N HIS A 327 -18.27 -6.27 24.58
CA HIS A 327 -18.96 -5.24 25.36
C HIS A 327 -20.49 -5.41 25.34
N HIS A 328 -21.06 -5.84 24.22
CA HIS A 328 -22.49 -6.07 24.09
C HIS A 328 -22.95 -7.23 24.99
N THR A 329 -22.25 -8.37 24.94
CA THR A 329 -22.57 -9.54 25.76
C THR A 329 -22.34 -9.26 27.24
N GLU A 330 -21.20 -8.68 27.63
CA GLU A 330 -20.86 -8.42 29.04
C GLU A 330 -21.83 -7.41 29.69
N LYS A 331 -22.33 -6.43 28.92
CA LYS A 331 -23.33 -5.48 29.41
C LYS A 331 -24.69 -6.13 29.66
N ASN A 332 -25.11 -7.03 28.78
CA ASN A 332 -26.39 -7.74 28.89
C ASN A 332 -26.33 -8.87 29.92
N HIS A 333 -25.13 -9.33 30.30
CA HIS A 333 -24.90 -10.36 31.31
C HIS A 333 -24.87 -9.82 32.76
N GLN A 334 -25.03 -8.51 32.99
CA GLN A 334 -25.11 -8.00 34.36
C GLN A 334 -26.31 -8.64 35.09
N PRO A 335 -26.10 -9.29 36.25
CA PRO A 335 -27.19 -9.89 36.99
C PRO A 335 -28.18 -8.80 37.37
N SER A 336 -29.46 -9.01 37.04
CA SER A 336 -30.56 -8.22 37.57
C SER A 336 -30.43 -8.18 39.09
N SER A 337 -30.06 -7.01 39.61
CA SER A 337 -29.90 -6.71 41.04
C SER A 337 -31.21 -6.81 41.80
#